data_AF-A0A8H7C6Y8-F1
#
_entry.id   AF-A0A8H7C6Y8-F1
#
_cell.length_a   1.000
_cell.length_b   1.000
_cell.length_c   1.000
_cell.angle_alpha   90.00
_cell.angle_beta   90.00
_cell.angle_gamma   90.00
#
_symmetry.space_group_name_H-M   'P 1'
#
loop_
_entity.id
_entity.type
_entity.pdbx_description
1 polymer ?
#
loop_
_entity_poly.entity_id
_entity_poly.type
_entity_poly.pdbx_seq_one_letter_code
_entity_poly.pdbx_strand_id
1 'polypeptide(L)'
;MALPDTADDIMTAKELANLLGRELVQAKGRILGLEKQLQDKNRALKQLQAKQPDKRAPRIPDNVAELRKEIDRYKETEAKLQNKVKGLKGQVAQMVDKVGSTFSYLQAIRWRILGLSKSELARTQKDRKREELIKTMEGKEKSTGKWDDILSTMTALPFCSARPEHRTLAPVAKVGVQLCQYLRSDPRTREHADAILFMPGQMTWCPSARGHHHALAFAPTHVFNTQSRRWEKKIVMEQLFGRTLELFFQEKTDVIYAGTYKCLRLKSSKIDSWPGSEIEGLLPYNMAGIALSDDFTNAPCSSVHKSTISKLYHDRVLPLECMGLQCVGFKQEFYESLVARHHSNLPAKRRRQSENVIERSADKKTRR
;
A
#
# COMPACT_ATOMS: atom_id res chain seq x y z
N MET A 1 -1.40 1.98 -17.10
CA MET A 1 -1.08 1.42 -18.44
C MET A 1 -1.15 -0.08 -18.33
N ALA A 2 -2.18 -0.69 -18.90
CA ALA A 2 -2.35 -2.13 -18.89
C ALA A 2 -1.20 -2.78 -19.67
N LEU A 3 -0.49 -3.72 -19.05
CA LEU A 3 0.48 -4.56 -19.75
C LEU A 3 -0.31 -5.51 -20.67
N PRO A 4 0.11 -5.71 -21.92
CA PRO A 4 -0.52 -6.71 -22.79
C PRO A 4 -0.31 -8.08 -22.13
N ASP A 5 -1.41 -8.58 -21.59
CA ASP A 5 -1.55 -9.96 -21.16
C ASP A 5 -1.90 -10.74 -22.43
N THR A 6 -1.10 -11.74 -22.77
CA THR A 6 -1.47 -12.96 -23.51
C THR A 6 -0.24 -13.58 -24.18
N ALA A 7 -0.11 -14.90 -24.01
CA ALA A 7 0.76 -15.74 -24.82
C ALA A 7 0.44 -15.65 -26.34
N ASP A 8 -0.74 -15.12 -26.69
CA ASP A 8 -1.22 -14.91 -28.06
C ASP A 8 -0.38 -13.86 -28.83
N ASP A 9 0.14 -12.83 -28.16
CA ASP A 9 1.00 -11.82 -28.81
C ASP A 9 2.40 -12.37 -29.17
N ILE A 10 2.87 -13.38 -28.43
CA ILE A 10 4.15 -14.05 -28.71
C ILE A 10 3.97 -15.10 -29.82
N MET A 11 2.84 -15.83 -29.84
CA MET A 11 2.53 -16.75 -30.94
C MET A 11 2.39 -16.01 -32.27
N THR A 12 1.68 -14.88 -32.28
CA THR A 12 1.47 -14.08 -33.50
C THR A 12 2.78 -13.51 -34.06
N ALA A 13 3.72 -13.06 -33.21
CA ALA A 13 5.02 -12.57 -33.67
C ALA A 13 5.88 -13.69 -34.30
N LYS A 14 5.84 -14.92 -33.74
CA LYS A 14 6.56 -16.08 -34.28
C LYS A 14 5.97 -16.54 -35.60
N GLU A 15 4.64 -16.55 -35.71
CA GLU A 15 3.93 -16.88 -36.94
C GLU A 15 4.20 -15.86 -38.05
N LEU A 16 4.23 -14.57 -37.71
CA LEU A 16 4.56 -13.50 -38.64
C LEU A 16 6.02 -13.61 -39.13
N ALA A 17 6.96 -13.91 -38.25
CA ALA A 17 8.36 -14.13 -38.63
C ALA A 17 8.51 -15.33 -39.59
N ASN A 18 7.79 -16.42 -39.34
CA ASN A 18 7.77 -17.60 -40.21
C ASN A 18 7.12 -17.33 -41.56
N LEU A 19 6.05 -16.52 -41.58
CA LEU A 19 5.40 -16.10 -42.82
C LEU A 19 6.34 -15.24 -43.67
N LEU A 20 6.95 -14.20 -43.07
CA LEU A 20 7.92 -13.34 -43.75
C LEU A 20 9.15 -14.12 -44.24
N GLY A 21 9.62 -15.11 -43.47
CA GLY A 21 10.70 -16.00 -43.88
C GLY A 21 10.37 -16.79 -45.16
N ARG A 22 9.16 -17.32 -45.26
CA ARG A 22 8.70 -18.04 -46.47
C ARG A 22 8.58 -17.13 -47.68
N GLU A 23 8.00 -15.93 -47.50
CA GLU A 23 7.88 -14.95 -48.59
C GLU A 23 9.25 -14.48 -49.10
N LEU A 24 10.21 -14.29 -48.19
CA LEU A 24 11.58 -13.91 -48.54
C LEU A 24 12.27 -14.99 -49.39
N VAL A 25 12.12 -16.26 -49.02
CA VAL A 25 12.67 -17.40 -49.79
C VAL A 25 12.03 -17.45 -51.18
N GLN A 26 10.71 -17.28 -51.28
CA GLN A 26 10.01 -17.27 -52.56
C GLN A 26 10.42 -16.07 -53.45
N ALA A 27 10.61 -14.89 -52.87
CA ALA A 27 11.11 -13.71 -53.57
C ALA A 27 12.53 -13.92 -54.12
N LYS A 28 13.44 -14.50 -53.31
CA LYS A 28 14.79 -14.88 -53.76
C LYS A 28 14.75 -15.86 -54.95
N GLY A 29 13.89 -16.87 -54.90
CA GLY A 29 13.70 -17.80 -56.01
C GLY A 29 13.26 -17.12 -57.31
N ARG A 30 12.31 -16.17 -57.22
CA ARG A 30 11.85 -15.39 -58.38
C ARG A 30 12.96 -14.52 -58.98
N ILE A 31 13.79 -13.89 -58.14
CA ILE A 31 14.93 -13.06 -58.60
C ILE A 31 15.94 -13.93 -59.36
N LEU A 32 16.33 -15.09 -58.81
CA LEU A 32 17.26 -16.00 -59.48
C LEU A 32 16.73 -16.48 -60.84
N GLY A 33 15.43 -16.76 -60.93
CA GLY A 33 14.79 -17.12 -62.20
C GLY A 33 14.87 -16.00 -63.25
N LEU A 34 14.62 -14.74 -62.86
CA LEU A 34 14.70 -13.59 -63.75
C LEU A 34 16.15 -13.27 -64.17
N GLU A 35 17.12 -13.40 -63.25
CA GLU A 35 18.54 -13.23 -63.55
C GLU A 35 19.02 -14.24 -64.60
N LYS A 36 18.58 -15.51 -64.49
CA LYS A 36 18.86 -16.55 -65.50
C LYS A 36 18.25 -16.20 -66.86
N GLN A 37 16.96 -15.79 -66.89
CA GLN A 37 16.31 -15.38 -68.15
C GLN A 37 17.01 -14.19 -68.82
N LEU A 38 17.47 -13.21 -68.03
CA LEU A 38 18.21 -12.06 -68.53
C LEU A 38 19.57 -12.47 -69.10
N GLN A 39 20.25 -13.41 -68.46
CA GLN A 39 21.51 -13.97 -68.96
C GLN A 39 21.32 -14.72 -70.29
N ASP A 40 20.26 -15.52 -70.43
CA ASP A 40 19.95 -16.27 -71.65
C ASP A 40 19.61 -15.33 -72.82
N LYS A 41 18.80 -14.28 -72.57
CA LYS A 41 18.48 -13.25 -73.58
C LYS A 41 19.72 -12.47 -74.01
N ASN A 42 20.62 -12.12 -73.08
CA ASN A 42 21.88 -11.45 -73.40
C ASN A 42 22.81 -12.33 -74.26
N ARG A 43 22.85 -13.64 -74.04
CA ARG A 43 23.56 -14.57 -74.92
C ARG A 43 22.97 -14.59 -76.33
N ALA A 44 21.64 -14.65 -76.45
CA ALA A 44 20.96 -14.62 -77.75
C ALA A 44 21.22 -13.31 -78.52
N LEU A 45 21.21 -12.17 -77.83
CA LEU A 45 21.50 -10.86 -78.43
C LEU A 45 22.94 -10.78 -78.95
N LYS A 46 23.92 -11.29 -78.20
CA LYS A 46 25.32 -11.42 -78.67
C LYS A 46 25.45 -12.31 -79.90
N GLN A 47 24.71 -13.43 -79.95
CA GLN A 47 24.71 -14.30 -81.13
C GLN A 47 24.10 -13.61 -82.36
N LEU A 48 23.06 -12.81 -82.21
CA LEU A 48 22.48 -12.02 -83.30
C LEU A 48 23.42 -10.91 -83.78
N GLN A 49 24.14 -10.25 -82.86
CA GLN A 49 25.16 -9.25 -83.20
C GLN A 49 26.34 -9.88 -83.96
N ALA A 50 26.78 -11.09 -83.56
CA ALA A 50 27.85 -11.82 -84.24
C ALA A 50 27.45 -12.30 -85.66
N LYS A 51 26.15 -12.38 -85.96
CA LYS A 51 25.62 -12.74 -87.28
C LYS A 51 25.47 -11.54 -88.23
N GLN A 52 25.90 -10.33 -87.86
CA GLN A 52 25.97 -9.23 -88.84
C GLN A 52 27.07 -9.52 -89.87
N PRO A 53 26.72 -9.69 -91.17
CA PRO A 53 27.70 -9.98 -92.19
C PRO A 53 28.60 -8.78 -92.46
N ASP A 54 29.86 -9.10 -92.74
CA ASP A 54 30.92 -8.15 -93.07
C ASP A 54 30.57 -7.32 -94.30
N LYS A 55 30.95 -6.04 -94.28
CA LYS A 55 30.49 -5.00 -95.21
C LYS A 55 31.06 -5.19 -96.61
N ARG A 56 30.40 -5.99 -97.44
CA ARG A 56 30.42 -5.84 -98.91
C ARG A 56 28.99 -5.97 -99.45
N ALA A 57 28.49 -4.88 -100.01
CA ALA A 57 27.12 -4.75 -100.50
C ALA A 57 26.80 -5.80 -101.59
N PRO A 58 25.67 -6.51 -101.43
CA PRO A 58 24.57 -6.32 -102.37
C PRO A 58 23.22 -6.12 -101.64
N ARG A 59 22.24 -5.63 -102.41
CA ARG A 59 20.86 -5.26 -102.05
C ARG A 59 20.30 -6.01 -100.82
N ILE A 60 20.06 -5.23 -99.76
CA ILE A 60 19.43 -5.64 -98.50
C ILE A 60 17.98 -6.06 -98.78
N PRO A 61 17.58 -7.31 -98.47
CA PRO A 61 16.18 -7.70 -98.37
C PRO A 61 15.51 -7.00 -97.18
N ASP A 62 14.21 -6.73 -97.25
CA ASP A 62 13.39 -6.01 -96.26
C ASP A 62 13.53 -6.49 -94.77
N ASN A 63 14.18 -7.63 -94.52
CA ASN A 63 14.39 -8.24 -93.20
C ASN A 63 15.30 -7.45 -92.23
N VAL A 64 16.18 -6.55 -92.70
CA VAL A 64 17.07 -5.80 -91.78
C VAL A 64 16.31 -4.77 -90.95
N ALA A 65 15.24 -4.18 -91.51
CA ALA A 65 14.40 -3.25 -90.78
C ALA A 65 13.58 -3.97 -89.69
N GLU A 66 13.15 -5.20 -89.95
CA GLU A 66 12.41 -6.03 -89.00
C GLU A 66 13.29 -6.49 -87.82
N LEU A 67 14.51 -6.97 -88.12
CA LEU A 67 15.48 -7.34 -87.07
C LEU A 67 15.86 -6.15 -86.16
N ARG A 68 15.95 -4.92 -86.71
CA ARG A 68 16.18 -3.72 -85.90
C ARG A 68 15.02 -3.45 -84.94
N LYS A 69 13.77 -3.52 -85.42
CA LYS A 69 12.58 -3.39 -84.58
C LYS A 69 12.56 -4.44 -83.47
N GLU A 70 12.97 -5.68 -83.77
CA GLU A 70 13.00 -6.75 -82.78
C GLU A 70 14.11 -6.55 -81.72
N ILE A 71 15.28 -6.09 -82.13
CA ILE A 71 16.35 -5.69 -81.19
C ILE A 71 15.88 -4.58 -80.25
N ASP A 72 15.17 -3.58 -80.77
CA ASP A 72 14.64 -2.48 -79.94
C ASP A 72 13.58 -2.96 -78.95
N ARG A 73 12.69 -3.89 -79.35
CA ARG A 73 11.74 -4.55 -78.43
C ARG A 73 12.45 -5.34 -77.33
N TYR A 74 13.54 -6.03 -77.65
CA TYR A 74 14.34 -6.75 -76.65
C TYR A 74 15.01 -5.82 -75.66
N LYS A 75 15.59 -4.70 -76.13
CA LYS A 75 16.17 -3.68 -75.25
C LYS A 75 15.14 -3.07 -74.31
N GLU A 76 13.95 -2.78 -74.80
CA GLU A 76 12.86 -2.26 -73.96
C GLU A 76 12.44 -3.28 -72.89
N THR A 77 12.34 -4.56 -73.27
CA THR A 77 12.00 -5.65 -72.33
C THR A 77 13.09 -5.85 -71.28
N GLU A 78 14.36 -5.79 -71.68
CA GLU A 78 15.50 -5.87 -70.77
C GLU A 78 15.47 -4.72 -69.75
N ALA A 79 15.24 -3.48 -70.21
CA ALA A 79 15.10 -2.33 -69.32
C ALA A 79 13.95 -2.49 -68.32
N LYS A 80 12.78 -3.00 -68.78
CA LYS A 80 11.64 -3.32 -67.90
C LYS A 80 12.00 -4.36 -66.84
N LEU A 81 12.71 -5.42 -67.22
CA LEU A 81 13.15 -6.48 -66.31
C LEU A 81 14.21 -5.98 -65.31
N GLN A 82 15.18 -5.19 -65.75
CA GLN A 82 16.19 -4.60 -64.87
C GLN A 82 15.55 -3.69 -63.81
N ASN A 83 14.58 -2.86 -64.21
CA ASN A 83 13.82 -2.03 -63.27
C ASN A 83 13.02 -2.88 -62.27
N LYS A 84 12.41 -3.98 -62.71
CA LYS A 84 11.69 -4.92 -61.83
C LYS A 84 12.63 -5.60 -60.83
N VAL A 85 13.81 -6.05 -61.26
CA VAL A 85 14.83 -6.62 -60.39
C VAL A 85 15.30 -5.60 -59.36
N LYS A 86 15.54 -4.35 -59.76
CA LYS A 86 15.91 -3.26 -58.84
C LYS A 86 14.82 -3.02 -57.80
N GLY A 87 13.54 -2.98 -58.21
CA GLY A 87 12.40 -2.85 -57.31
C GLY A 87 12.29 -4.00 -56.30
N LEU A 88 12.44 -5.25 -56.76
CA LEU A 88 12.41 -6.43 -55.89
C LEU A 88 13.59 -6.46 -54.90
N LYS A 89 14.79 -6.04 -55.32
CA LYS A 89 15.96 -5.92 -54.42
C LYS A 89 15.68 -4.91 -53.30
N GLY A 90 15.01 -3.79 -53.61
CA GLY A 90 14.56 -2.82 -52.61
C GLY A 90 13.57 -3.40 -51.60
N GLN A 91 12.57 -4.16 -52.06
CA GLN A 91 11.61 -4.83 -51.18
C GLN A 91 12.26 -5.88 -50.28
N VAL A 92 13.21 -6.65 -50.81
CA VAL A 92 13.98 -7.64 -50.03
C VAL A 92 14.80 -6.96 -48.93
N ALA A 93 15.47 -5.84 -49.22
CA ALA A 93 16.21 -5.09 -48.21
C ALA A 93 15.27 -4.61 -47.07
N GLN A 94 14.13 -4.02 -47.41
CA GLN A 94 13.13 -3.59 -46.42
C GLN A 94 12.59 -4.74 -45.56
N MET A 95 12.39 -5.93 -46.14
CA MET A 95 11.97 -7.10 -45.36
C MET A 95 13.07 -7.59 -44.41
N VAL A 96 14.33 -7.57 -44.85
CA VAL A 96 15.48 -7.95 -44.00
C VAL A 96 15.58 -7.01 -42.80
N ASP A 97 15.43 -5.70 -43.01
CA ASP A 97 15.44 -4.71 -41.93
C ASP A 97 14.28 -4.92 -40.95
N LYS A 98 13.07 -5.20 -41.46
CA LYS A 98 11.91 -5.53 -40.62
C LYS A 98 12.17 -6.77 -39.77
N VAL A 99 12.68 -7.86 -40.36
CA VAL A 99 13.03 -9.09 -39.62
C VAL A 99 14.07 -8.80 -38.54
N GLY A 100 15.08 -7.98 -38.83
CA GLY A 100 16.06 -7.53 -37.84
C GLY A 100 15.43 -6.79 -36.66
N SER A 101 14.54 -5.82 -36.93
CA SER A 101 13.84 -5.06 -35.90
C SER A 101 12.95 -5.94 -35.01
N THR A 102 12.23 -6.90 -35.60
CA THR A 102 11.38 -7.86 -34.88
C THR A 102 12.24 -8.77 -34.00
N PHE A 103 13.40 -9.21 -34.48
CA PHE A 103 14.31 -10.03 -33.69
C PHE A 103 14.83 -9.27 -32.46
N SER A 104 15.25 -8.02 -32.61
CA SER A 104 15.65 -7.16 -31.48
C SER A 104 14.53 -6.98 -30.45
N TYR A 105 13.29 -6.78 -30.91
CA TYR A 105 12.12 -6.68 -30.03
C TYR A 105 11.88 -7.97 -29.23
N LEU A 106 11.96 -9.14 -29.88
CA LEU A 106 11.81 -10.43 -29.21
C LEU A 106 12.90 -10.68 -28.16
N GLN A 107 14.15 -10.26 -28.41
CA GLN A 107 15.22 -10.34 -27.41
C GLN A 107 14.92 -9.46 -26.18
N ALA A 108 14.39 -8.25 -26.38
CA ALA A 108 14.01 -7.37 -25.28
C ALA A 108 12.88 -7.97 -24.40
N ILE A 109 11.88 -8.60 -25.02
CA ILE A 109 10.82 -9.33 -24.30
C ILE A 109 11.43 -10.48 -23.48
N ARG A 110 12.30 -11.29 -24.09
CA ARG A 110 12.96 -12.41 -23.41
C ARG A 110 13.71 -11.96 -22.15
N TRP A 111 14.47 -10.88 -22.23
CA TRP A 111 15.18 -10.32 -21.07
C TRP A 111 14.23 -9.86 -19.96
N ARG A 112 13.09 -9.24 -20.30
CA ARG A 112 12.07 -8.84 -19.32
C ARG A 112 11.43 -10.05 -18.62
N ILE A 113 11.08 -11.10 -19.36
CA ILE A 113 10.53 -12.34 -18.79
C ILE A 113 11.52 -12.98 -17.81
N LEU A 114 12.80 -13.06 -18.19
CA LEU A 114 13.85 -13.57 -17.30
C LEU A 114 14.03 -12.71 -16.04
N GLY A 115 13.90 -11.38 -16.15
CA GLY A 115 13.92 -10.47 -15.01
C GLY A 115 12.75 -10.67 -14.05
N LEU A 116 11.54 -10.81 -14.58
CA LEU A 116 10.33 -11.06 -13.80
C LEU A 116 10.41 -12.38 -13.04
N SER A 117 10.83 -13.46 -13.72
CA SER A 117 10.99 -14.79 -13.09
C SER A 117 11.97 -14.78 -11.91
N LYS A 118 13.10 -14.07 -12.02
CA LYS A 118 14.04 -13.89 -10.90
C LYS A 118 13.41 -13.11 -9.74
N SER A 119 12.62 -12.07 -10.04
CA SER A 119 11.96 -11.25 -9.03
C SER A 119 10.85 -12.00 -8.28
N GLU A 120 10.09 -12.84 -8.99
CA GLU A 120 9.06 -13.70 -8.39
C GLU A 120 9.67 -14.78 -7.51
N LEU A 121 10.77 -15.40 -7.94
CA LEU A 121 11.51 -16.37 -7.13
C LEU A 121 12.05 -15.74 -5.83
N ALA A 122 12.53 -14.49 -5.89
CA ALA A 122 12.97 -13.77 -4.70
C ALA A 122 11.81 -13.43 -3.75
N ARG A 123 10.61 -13.14 -4.28
CA ARG A 123 9.40 -12.91 -3.48
C ARG A 123 8.95 -14.18 -2.78
N THR A 124 8.81 -15.29 -3.51
CA THR A 124 8.37 -16.57 -2.95
C THR A 124 9.34 -17.10 -1.89
N GLN A 125 10.66 -16.92 -2.08
CA GLN A 125 11.64 -17.29 -1.06
C GLN A 125 11.54 -16.42 0.20
N LYS A 126 11.22 -15.12 0.07
CA LYS A 126 11.00 -14.22 1.20
C LYS A 126 9.72 -14.57 1.96
N ASP A 127 8.65 -14.90 1.24
CA ASP A 127 7.36 -15.28 1.82
C ASP A 127 7.48 -16.62 2.58
N ARG A 128 8.21 -17.59 2.02
CA ARG A 128 8.50 -18.86 2.71
C ARG A 128 9.28 -18.68 4.01
N LYS A 129 10.31 -17.82 4.01
CA LYS A 129 11.04 -17.46 5.24
C LYS A 129 10.14 -16.77 6.28
N ARG A 130 9.18 -15.96 5.82
CA ARG A 130 8.20 -15.30 6.69
C ARG A 130 7.24 -16.32 7.31
N GLU A 131 6.75 -17.27 6.54
CA GLU A 131 5.91 -18.36 7.06
C GLU A 131 6.66 -19.24 8.07
N GLU A 132 7.94 -19.57 7.82
CA GLU A 132 8.76 -20.31 8.78
C GLU A 132 8.97 -19.53 10.09
N LEU A 133 9.15 -18.21 10.01
CA LEU A 133 9.24 -17.35 11.19
C LEU A 133 7.91 -17.32 11.97
N ILE A 134 6.78 -17.17 11.26
CA ILE A 134 5.43 -17.21 11.85
C ILE A 134 5.20 -18.55 12.55
N LYS A 135 5.48 -19.69 11.89
CA LYS A 135 5.36 -21.02 12.50
C LYS A 135 6.26 -21.20 13.73
N THR A 136 7.45 -20.61 13.72
CA THR A 136 8.37 -20.62 14.88
C THR A 136 7.83 -19.76 16.03
N MET A 137 7.08 -18.70 15.73
CA MET A 137 6.40 -17.86 16.73
C MET A 137 5.11 -18.51 17.25
N GLU A 138 4.33 -19.15 16.40
CA GLU A 138 3.11 -19.91 16.76
C GLU A 138 3.44 -21.13 17.61
N GLY A 139 4.58 -21.80 17.38
CA GLY A 139 5.08 -22.88 18.25
C GLY A 139 5.43 -22.45 19.69
N LYS A 140 5.47 -21.13 19.97
CA LYS A 140 5.67 -20.56 21.31
C LYS A 140 4.37 -20.04 21.95
N GLU A 141 3.21 -20.33 21.37
CA GLU A 141 1.90 -19.87 21.82
C GLU A 141 1.39 -20.62 23.07
N LYS A 142 2.12 -20.48 24.17
CA LYS A 142 1.76 -20.94 25.53
C LYS A 142 2.04 -19.89 26.60
N SER A 143 1.82 -18.60 26.33
CA SER A 143 1.92 -17.57 27.36
C SER A 143 0.68 -16.69 27.50
N THR A 144 -0.52 -17.23 27.27
CA THR A 144 -1.78 -16.59 27.70
C THR A 144 -1.75 -16.26 29.20
N GLY A 145 -1.04 -17.06 30.00
CA GLY A 145 -0.94 -16.87 31.44
C GLY A 145 -0.51 -15.45 31.89
N LYS A 146 0.36 -14.75 31.13
CA LYS A 146 0.76 -13.38 31.52
C LYS A 146 -0.41 -12.38 31.46
N TRP A 147 -1.32 -12.55 30.50
CA TRP A 147 -2.45 -11.64 30.34
C TRP A 147 -3.56 -11.94 31.35
N ASP A 148 -3.84 -13.22 31.58
CA ASP A 148 -4.76 -13.69 32.62
C ASP A 148 -4.31 -13.21 34.01
N ASP A 149 -3.00 -13.25 34.29
CA ASP A 149 -2.43 -12.73 35.53
C ASP A 149 -2.65 -11.23 35.69
N ILE A 150 -2.52 -10.45 34.61
CA ILE A 150 -2.78 -9.00 34.61
C ILE A 150 -4.26 -8.74 34.90
N LEU A 151 -5.17 -9.39 34.17
CA LEU A 151 -6.61 -9.21 34.35
C LEU A 151 -7.07 -9.68 35.73
N SER A 152 -6.54 -10.80 36.22
CA SER A 152 -6.79 -11.31 37.57
C SER A 152 -6.33 -10.29 38.63
N THR A 153 -5.11 -9.75 38.47
CA THR A 153 -4.60 -8.69 39.36
C THR A 153 -5.49 -7.45 39.35
N MET A 154 -5.94 -7.00 38.18
CA MET A 154 -6.79 -5.81 38.04
C MET A 154 -8.21 -6.02 38.58
N THR A 155 -8.74 -7.24 38.45
CA THR A 155 -10.09 -7.60 38.93
C THR A 155 -10.13 -7.76 40.45
N ALA A 156 -9.01 -8.15 41.07
CA ALA A 156 -8.86 -8.26 42.52
C ALA A 156 -8.73 -6.90 43.24
N LEU A 157 -8.63 -5.79 42.51
CA LEU A 157 -8.48 -4.47 43.11
C LEU A 157 -9.76 -3.99 43.82
N PRO A 158 -9.63 -3.22 44.91
CA PRO A 158 -10.77 -2.61 45.60
C PRO A 158 -11.61 -1.72 44.68
N PHE A 159 -12.92 -1.87 44.78
CA PHE A 159 -13.92 -1.08 44.05
C PHE A 159 -14.16 0.28 44.70
N CYS A 160 -14.28 1.33 43.88
CA CYS A 160 -14.67 2.66 44.33
C CYS A 160 -16.19 2.84 44.21
N SER A 161 -16.92 2.77 45.33
CA SER A 161 -18.39 2.91 45.39
C SER A 161 -18.90 4.30 45.07
N ALA A 162 -18.07 5.33 45.23
CA ALA A 162 -18.43 6.71 44.94
C ALA A 162 -18.51 7.03 43.44
N ARG A 163 -17.93 6.18 42.57
CA ARG A 163 -17.89 6.42 41.12
C ARG A 163 -19.22 5.99 40.47
N PRO A 164 -19.90 6.88 39.74
CA PRO A 164 -21.07 6.52 38.94
C PRO A 164 -20.77 5.42 37.92
N GLU A 165 -21.80 4.69 37.50
CA GLU A 165 -21.65 3.69 36.43
C GLU A 165 -21.10 4.34 35.15
N HIS A 166 -20.19 3.66 34.48
CA HIS A 166 -19.51 4.17 33.28
C HIS A 166 -20.47 4.75 32.22
N ARG A 167 -21.60 4.07 31.99
CA ARG A 167 -22.62 4.46 31.00
C ARG A 167 -23.42 5.71 31.39
N THR A 168 -23.30 6.17 32.63
CA THR A 168 -24.04 7.33 33.17
C THR A 168 -23.19 8.59 33.22
N LEU A 169 -21.89 8.49 32.92
CA LEU A 169 -20.98 9.63 32.90
C LEU A 169 -21.29 10.52 31.69
N ALA A 170 -21.40 11.82 31.94
CA ALA A 170 -21.68 12.83 30.92
C ALA A 170 -20.39 13.40 30.31
N PRO A 171 -20.43 13.86 29.05
CA PRO A 171 -19.34 14.60 28.43
C PRO A 171 -18.94 15.86 29.22
N VAL A 172 -17.64 16.07 29.36
CA VAL A 172 -17.03 17.25 30.02
C VAL A 172 -16.30 18.19 29.05
N ALA A 173 -15.94 17.70 27.87
CA ALA A 173 -15.34 18.47 26.78
C ALA A 173 -15.55 17.77 25.43
N LYS A 174 -15.26 18.47 24.32
CA LYS A 174 -15.15 17.86 22.99
C LYS A 174 -13.71 17.43 22.71
N VAL A 175 -13.56 16.39 21.89
CA VAL A 175 -12.25 15.99 21.35
C VAL A 175 -11.61 17.17 20.61
N GLY A 176 -10.30 17.35 20.81
CA GLY A 176 -9.53 18.49 20.27
C GLY A 176 -9.39 19.67 21.23
N VAL A 177 -10.16 19.70 22.33
CA VAL A 177 -9.93 20.68 23.40
C VAL A 177 -8.64 20.36 24.16
N GLN A 178 -7.78 21.36 24.34
CA GLN A 178 -6.58 21.27 25.16
C GLN A 178 -6.95 21.18 26.64
N LEU A 179 -7.12 19.97 27.18
CA LEU A 179 -7.67 19.75 28.52
C LEU A 179 -6.93 20.51 29.63
N CYS A 180 -5.59 20.56 29.62
CA CYS A 180 -4.86 21.32 30.65
C CYS A 180 -5.22 22.81 30.62
N GLN A 181 -5.29 23.43 29.43
CA GLN A 181 -5.68 24.84 29.30
C GLN A 181 -7.16 25.05 29.64
N TYR A 182 -8.01 24.08 29.27
CA TYR A 182 -9.41 24.07 29.64
C TYR A 182 -9.54 24.09 31.17
N LEU A 183 -8.87 23.21 31.90
CA LEU A 183 -8.92 23.18 33.37
C LEU A 183 -8.32 24.44 34.00
N ARG A 184 -7.19 24.95 33.51
CA ARG A 184 -6.53 26.15 34.05
C ARG A 184 -7.34 27.44 33.93
N SER A 185 -8.30 27.49 33.00
CA SER A 185 -9.11 28.68 32.74
C SER A 185 -10.34 28.81 33.65
N ASP A 186 -10.68 27.78 34.43
CA ASP A 186 -11.76 27.87 35.43
C ASP A 186 -11.17 27.71 36.85
N PRO A 187 -11.34 28.71 37.74
CA PRO A 187 -10.81 28.68 39.10
C PRO A 187 -11.15 27.42 39.89
N ARG A 188 -12.33 26.82 39.65
CA ARG A 188 -12.81 25.62 40.35
C ARG A 188 -12.10 24.33 39.94
N THR A 189 -11.43 24.36 38.79
CA THR A 189 -10.80 23.17 38.18
C THR A 189 -9.30 23.32 37.98
N ARG A 190 -8.77 24.54 38.16
CA ARG A 190 -7.37 24.89 37.89
C ARG A 190 -6.39 24.05 38.68
N GLU A 191 -6.69 23.74 39.94
CA GLU A 191 -5.78 22.96 40.81
C GLU A 191 -5.53 21.53 40.32
N HIS A 192 -6.43 20.99 39.48
CA HIS A 192 -6.28 19.64 38.93
C HIS A 192 -5.54 19.60 37.60
N ALA A 193 -5.26 20.76 36.98
CA ALA A 193 -4.75 20.81 35.61
C ALA A 193 -3.36 20.15 35.42
N ASP A 194 -2.55 20.08 36.48
CA ASP A 194 -1.22 19.47 36.46
C ASP A 194 -1.22 18.00 36.93
N ALA A 195 -2.39 17.51 37.35
CA ALA A 195 -2.59 16.17 37.89
C ALA A 195 -3.59 15.37 37.05
N ILE A 196 -3.60 15.53 35.73
CA ILE A 196 -4.50 14.80 34.83
C ILE A 196 -3.80 13.68 34.07
N LEU A 197 -4.58 12.68 33.67
CA LEU A 197 -4.19 11.65 32.72
C LEU A 197 -5.22 11.58 31.59
N PHE A 198 -4.81 11.87 30.36
CA PHE A 198 -5.64 11.74 29.17
C PHE A 198 -4.85 11.07 28.06
N MET A 199 -5.20 9.82 27.74
CA MET A 199 -4.50 9.00 26.75
C MET A 199 -5.50 8.41 25.75
N PRO A 200 -5.96 9.21 24.77
CA PRO A 200 -7.02 8.79 23.85
C PRO A 200 -6.58 7.60 22.99
N GLY A 201 -7.41 6.56 22.95
CA GLY A 201 -7.12 5.34 22.19
C GLY A 201 -5.98 4.49 22.75
N GLN A 202 -5.52 4.78 23.97
CA GLN A 202 -4.42 4.10 24.66
C GLN A 202 -4.87 3.37 25.93
N MET A 203 -6.16 3.27 26.16
CA MET A 203 -6.69 2.61 27.35
C MET A 203 -7.78 1.63 26.99
N THR A 204 -7.93 0.63 27.83
CA THR A 204 -9.08 -0.27 27.82
C THR A 204 -9.62 -0.45 29.23
N TRP A 205 -10.92 -0.66 29.33
CA TRP A 205 -11.56 -0.93 30.60
C TRP A 205 -11.43 -2.40 30.96
N CYS A 206 -11.09 -2.69 32.21
CA CYS A 206 -11.12 -4.06 32.69
C CYS A 206 -12.58 -4.54 32.77
N PRO A 207 -12.87 -5.78 32.31
CA PRO A 207 -14.15 -6.42 32.60
C PRO A 207 -14.34 -6.54 34.11
N SER A 208 -15.54 -6.24 34.60
CA SER A 208 -15.90 -6.46 36.00
C SER A 208 -17.40 -6.65 36.13
N ALA A 209 -17.79 -7.57 37.01
CA ALA A 209 -19.19 -7.85 37.31
C ALA A 209 -19.95 -6.61 37.83
N ARG A 210 -19.22 -5.63 38.41
CA ARG A 210 -19.78 -4.39 38.95
C ARG A 210 -19.56 -3.18 38.04
N GLY A 211 -19.22 -3.41 36.77
CA GLY A 211 -18.99 -2.37 35.77
C GLY A 211 -17.52 -1.98 35.60
N HIS A 212 -17.24 -1.17 34.58
CA HIS A 212 -15.89 -0.76 34.15
C HIS A 212 -15.26 0.28 35.08
N HIS A 213 -14.68 -0.15 36.22
CA HIS A 213 -14.06 0.74 37.21
C HIS A 213 -12.56 0.89 37.04
N HIS A 214 -11.85 -0.20 36.80
CA HIS A 214 -10.42 -0.19 36.57
C HIS A 214 -10.13 -0.19 35.07
N ALA A 215 -8.97 0.30 34.69
CA ALA A 215 -8.53 0.34 33.30
C ALA A 215 -7.06 -0.12 33.19
N LEU A 216 -6.68 -0.49 31.98
CA LEU A 216 -5.29 -0.68 31.58
C LEU A 216 -4.94 0.43 30.59
N ALA A 217 -3.75 0.98 30.74
CA ALA A 217 -3.18 1.95 29.82
C ALA A 217 -1.97 1.35 29.09
N PHE A 218 -1.80 1.71 27.82
CA PHE A 218 -0.74 1.20 26.96
C PHE A 218 0.04 2.33 26.31
N ALA A 219 1.36 2.18 26.20
CA ALA A 219 2.21 3.07 25.43
C ALA A 219 3.19 2.28 24.56
N PRO A 220 3.59 2.82 23.40
CA PRO A 220 4.66 2.24 22.61
C PRO A 220 5.99 2.34 23.37
N THR A 221 6.74 1.24 23.42
CA THR A 221 8.11 1.22 24.00
C THR A 221 9.14 1.89 23.11
N HIS A 222 8.83 2.08 21.84
CA HIS A 222 9.67 2.69 20.83
C HIS A 222 8.86 3.73 20.05
N VAL A 223 9.44 4.91 19.88
CA VAL A 223 8.85 6.01 19.13
C VAL A 223 9.84 6.43 18.04
N PHE A 224 9.33 6.76 16.86
CA PHE A 224 10.13 7.26 15.76
C PHE A 224 10.42 8.74 15.96
N ASN A 225 11.68 9.06 16.20
CA ASN A 225 12.16 10.42 16.27
C ASN A 225 12.37 10.95 14.84
N THR A 226 11.59 11.97 14.50
CA THR A 226 11.55 12.61 13.18
C THR A 226 12.81 13.44 12.90
N GLN A 227 13.42 14.02 13.94
CA GLN A 227 14.64 14.80 13.83
C GLN A 227 15.86 13.90 13.58
N SER A 228 16.02 12.85 14.41
CA SER A 228 17.11 11.89 14.27
C SER A 228 16.87 10.86 13.15
N ARG A 229 15.62 10.78 12.66
CA ARG A 229 15.12 9.77 11.71
C ARG A 229 15.38 8.34 12.18
N ARG A 230 15.29 8.10 13.49
CA ARG A 230 15.58 6.81 14.12
C ARG A 230 14.48 6.41 15.09
N TRP A 231 14.35 5.11 15.29
CA TRP A 231 13.53 4.57 16.37
C TRP A 231 14.29 4.69 17.68
N GLU A 232 13.66 5.31 18.66
CA GLU A 232 14.22 5.54 19.99
C GLU A 232 13.36 4.84 21.03
N LYS A 233 14.01 4.18 21.98
CA LYS A 233 13.32 3.54 23.09
C LYS A 233 12.84 4.62 24.05
N LYS A 234 11.53 4.66 24.31
CA LYS A 234 10.88 5.67 25.15
C LYS A 234 10.03 4.97 26.20
N ILE A 235 10.44 5.09 27.47
CA ILE A 235 9.71 4.57 28.62
C ILE A 235 8.92 5.73 29.23
N VAL A 236 7.62 5.79 28.93
CA VAL A 236 6.79 6.97 29.26
C VAL A 236 6.05 6.78 30.58
N MET A 237 5.70 5.54 30.93
CA MET A 237 4.82 5.26 32.07
C MET A 237 5.56 5.19 33.42
N GLU A 238 6.88 5.05 33.41
CA GLU A 238 7.65 4.85 34.65
C GLU A 238 7.51 6.01 35.64
N GLN A 239 7.49 7.24 35.14
CA GLN A 239 7.26 8.46 35.93
C GLN A 239 5.83 8.61 36.48
N LEU A 240 4.89 7.78 36.03
CA LEU A 240 3.50 7.83 36.47
C LEU A 240 3.22 6.85 37.61
N PHE A 241 4.03 5.79 37.77
CA PHE A 241 3.78 4.77 38.78
C PHE A 241 3.73 5.35 40.21
N GLY A 242 2.72 4.94 40.96
CA GLY A 242 2.45 5.41 42.32
C GLY A 242 1.70 6.74 42.39
N ARG A 243 1.64 7.52 41.30
CA ARG A 243 0.92 8.79 41.26
C ARG A 243 -0.59 8.57 41.20
N THR A 244 -1.31 9.51 41.78
CA THR A 244 -2.78 9.61 41.70
C THR A 244 -3.14 10.78 40.80
N LEU A 245 -3.93 10.54 39.75
CA LEU A 245 -4.25 11.50 38.70
C LEU A 245 -5.76 11.49 38.39
N GLU A 246 -6.28 12.60 37.91
CA GLU A 246 -7.64 12.71 37.37
C GLU A 246 -7.68 12.13 35.95
N LEU A 247 -8.40 11.03 35.77
CA LEU A 247 -8.47 10.30 34.51
C LEU A 247 -9.57 10.86 33.61
N PHE A 248 -9.20 11.13 32.36
CA PHE A 248 -10.13 11.44 31.28
C PHE A 248 -10.00 10.40 30.18
N PHE A 249 -11.11 10.08 29.54
CA PHE A 249 -11.13 9.18 28.38
C PHE A 249 -11.96 9.77 27.24
N GLN A 250 -11.69 9.29 26.03
CA GLN A 250 -12.42 9.69 24.84
C GLN A 250 -13.50 8.65 24.53
N GLU A 251 -14.73 9.11 24.32
CA GLU A 251 -15.80 8.33 23.75
C GLU A 251 -16.34 9.07 22.52
N LYS A 252 -16.16 8.49 21.32
CA LYS A 252 -16.52 9.12 20.04
C LYS A 252 -15.90 10.52 19.91
N THR A 253 -16.73 11.57 19.97
CA THR A 253 -16.35 12.98 19.83
C THR A 253 -16.23 13.71 21.16
N ASP A 254 -16.42 13.00 22.26
CA ASP A 254 -16.57 13.54 23.59
C ASP A 254 -15.43 13.07 24.49
N VAL A 255 -15.06 13.93 25.43
CA VAL A 255 -14.16 13.62 26.53
C VAL A 255 -14.99 13.49 27.78
N ILE A 256 -14.75 12.43 28.54
CA ILE A 256 -15.48 12.08 29.76
C ILE A 256 -14.50 11.99 30.92
N TYR A 257 -14.87 12.54 32.08
CA TYR A 257 -14.11 12.38 33.32
C TYR A 257 -14.45 11.04 33.97
N ALA A 258 -13.46 10.20 34.19
CA ALA A 258 -13.64 8.87 34.75
C ALA A 258 -13.51 8.81 36.27
N GLY A 259 -12.88 9.79 36.91
CA GLY A 259 -12.58 9.76 38.35
C GLY A 259 -11.10 9.97 38.66
N THR A 260 -10.73 9.68 39.90
CA THR A 260 -9.37 9.78 40.43
C THR A 260 -8.73 8.40 40.45
N TYR A 261 -7.60 8.24 39.77
CA TYR A 261 -6.96 6.95 39.51
C TYR A 261 -5.53 6.90 40.02
N LYS A 262 -5.18 5.80 40.71
CA LYS A 262 -3.81 5.46 41.07
C LYS A 262 -3.17 4.64 39.95
N CYS A 263 -1.99 5.09 39.53
CA CYS A 263 -1.18 4.43 38.51
C CYS A 263 -0.37 3.29 39.13
N LEU A 264 -0.66 2.06 38.74
CA LEU A 264 -0.07 0.84 39.29
C LEU A 264 0.97 0.25 38.35
N ARG A 265 2.13 -0.09 38.91
CA ARG A 265 3.12 -0.92 38.23
C ARG A 265 2.66 -2.38 38.27
N LEU A 266 2.42 -2.96 37.10
CA LEU A 266 2.12 -4.38 36.98
C LEU A 266 3.43 -5.18 37.04
N LYS A 267 3.39 -6.39 37.62
CA LYS A 267 4.58 -7.29 37.69
C LYS A 267 5.19 -7.51 36.30
N SER A 268 4.34 -7.57 35.28
CA SER A 268 4.71 -7.61 33.86
C SER A 268 4.43 -6.27 33.18
N SER A 269 5.13 -5.21 33.59
CA SER A 269 5.01 -3.86 33.00
C SER A 269 5.34 -3.80 31.50
N LYS A 270 6.08 -4.80 30.99
CA LYS A 270 6.30 -5.01 29.56
C LYS A 270 5.44 -6.17 29.11
N ILE A 271 4.59 -5.90 28.15
CA ILE A 271 3.83 -6.94 27.48
C ILE A 271 4.54 -7.19 26.16
N ASP A 272 5.10 -8.39 26.05
CA ASP A 272 5.83 -8.84 24.86
C ASP A 272 4.91 -8.99 23.64
N SER A 273 3.59 -9.04 23.86
CA SER A 273 2.59 -9.29 22.84
C SER A 273 1.33 -8.43 23.02
N TRP A 274 0.73 -8.02 21.90
CA TRP A 274 -0.62 -7.46 21.93
C TRP A 274 -1.61 -8.49 22.50
N PRO A 275 -2.53 -8.11 23.43
CA PRO A 275 -3.46 -9.04 24.06
C PRO A 275 -4.57 -9.62 23.15
N GLY A 276 -4.38 -9.57 21.83
CA GLY A 276 -5.30 -10.12 20.84
C GLY A 276 -6.59 -9.31 20.70
N SER A 277 -7.61 -9.98 20.16
CA SER A 277 -8.96 -9.46 19.91
C SER A 277 -9.80 -9.24 21.18
N GLU A 278 -9.27 -9.61 22.35
CA GLU A 278 -9.96 -9.52 23.64
C GLU A 278 -10.08 -8.08 24.15
N ILE A 279 -9.28 -7.16 23.61
CA ILE A 279 -9.34 -5.75 23.98
C ILE A 279 -10.18 -4.98 22.98
N GLU A 280 -11.47 -4.86 23.28
CA GLU A 280 -12.38 -3.99 22.57
C GLU A 280 -11.91 -2.52 22.68
N GLY A 281 -11.76 -1.82 21.55
CA GLY A 281 -11.48 -0.38 21.51
C GLY A 281 -10.01 0.06 21.54
N LEU A 282 -9.07 -0.82 21.90
CA LEU A 282 -7.64 -0.56 21.70
C LEU A 282 -7.30 -0.97 20.27
N LEU A 283 -6.90 -0.02 19.42
CA LEU A 283 -6.57 -0.31 18.03
C LEU A 283 -5.06 -0.29 17.86
N PRO A 284 -4.42 -1.35 17.33
CA PRO A 284 -3.00 -1.33 16.91
C PRO A 284 -2.69 -0.11 16.03
N TYR A 285 -3.69 0.36 15.29
CA TYR A 285 -3.63 1.57 14.48
C TYR A 285 -3.39 2.84 15.30
N ASN A 286 -3.99 2.96 16.49
CA ASN A 286 -3.77 4.10 17.37
C ASN A 286 -2.34 4.08 17.92
N MET A 287 -1.86 2.92 18.38
CA MET A 287 -0.47 2.74 18.82
C MET A 287 0.53 3.11 17.73
N ALA A 288 0.28 2.66 16.49
CA ALA A 288 1.10 3.04 15.35
C ALA A 288 1.12 4.56 15.13
N GLY A 289 -0.01 5.24 15.33
CA GLY A 289 -0.07 6.70 15.26
C GLY A 289 0.79 7.37 16.32
N ILE A 290 0.71 6.90 17.57
CA ILE A 290 1.48 7.44 18.70
C ILE A 290 2.97 7.17 18.53
N ALA A 291 3.33 5.96 18.10
CA ALA A 291 4.71 5.56 17.85
C ALA A 291 5.37 6.36 16.71
N LEU A 292 4.57 6.91 15.78
CA LEU A 292 5.07 7.71 14.66
C LEU A 292 4.99 9.24 14.89
N SER A 293 4.36 9.66 15.99
CA SER A 293 4.20 11.08 16.32
C SER A 293 5.27 11.46 17.34
N ASP A 294 6.30 12.17 16.90
CA ASP A 294 7.40 12.62 17.75
C ASP A 294 6.92 13.61 18.83
N ASP A 295 5.87 14.35 18.49
CA ASP A 295 5.11 15.21 19.37
C ASP A 295 3.62 14.91 19.16
N PHE A 296 2.80 15.07 20.21
CA PHE A 296 1.33 14.96 20.15
C PHE A 296 0.66 15.89 19.11
N THR A 297 1.44 16.67 18.36
CA THR A 297 1.03 17.42 17.19
C THR A 297 0.88 16.49 15.99
N ASN A 298 -0.33 16.40 15.45
CA ASN A 298 -0.77 15.56 14.32
C ASN A 298 -0.04 15.82 12.99
N ALA A 299 1.30 15.70 12.93
CA ALA A 299 2.00 15.67 11.66
C ALA A 299 1.49 14.44 10.88
N PRO A 300 1.00 14.62 9.63
CA PRO A 300 0.43 13.52 8.87
C PRO A 300 1.56 12.55 8.47
N CYS A 301 1.80 11.55 9.30
CA CYS A 301 2.58 10.39 8.89
C CYS A 301 1.81 9.66 7.78
N SER A 302 2.52 9.16 6.76
CA SER A 302 1.87 8.48 5.64
C SER A 302 0.98 7.33 6.16
N SER A 303 -0.23 7.22 5.62
CA SER A 303 -1.17 6.16 5.98
C SER A 303 -0.56 4.76 5.79
N VAL A 304 0.38 4.64 4.84
CA VAL A 304 1.16 3.43 4.56
C VAL A 304 2.06 3.06 5.73
N HIS A 305 2.87 3.99 6.26
CA HIS A 305 3.72 3.69 7.41
C HIS A 305 2.90 3.29 8.63
N LYS A 306 1.81 4.02 8.90
CA LYS A 306 0.91 3.72 10.01
C LYS A 306 0.29 2.32 9.88
N SER A 307 -0.11 1.92 8.66
CA SER A 307 -0.61 0.56 8.40
C SER A 307 0.47 -0.50 8.65
N THR A 308 1.69 -0.29 8.18
CA THR A 308 2.80 -1.22 8.41
C THR A 308 3.13 -1.37 9.90
N ILE A 309 3.27 -0.27 10.64
CA ILE A 309 3.53 -0.32 12.08
C ILE A 309 2.36 -0.93 12.85
N SER A 310 1.13 -0.63 12.45
CA SER A 310 -0.08 -1.26 13.02
C SER A 310 -0.04 -2.78 12.87
N LYS A 311 0.43 -3.30 11.73
CA LYS A 311 0.61 -4.74 11.53
C LYS A 311 1.69 -5.31 12.45
N LEU A 312 2.79 -4.58 12.69
CA LEU A 312 3.81 -5.06 13.62
C LEU A 312 3.32 -5.16 15.07
N TYR A 313 2.44 -4.26 15.52
CA TYR A 313 1.77 -4.40 16.81
C TYR A 313 0.80 -5.60 16.82
N HIS A 314 -0.03 -5.72 15.78
CA HIS A 314 -0.97 -6.83 15.63
C HIS A 314 -0.26 -8.18 15.62
N ASP A 315 0.84 -8.30 14.88
CA ASP A 315 1.67 -9.49 14.73
C ASP A 315 2.62 -9.70 15.94
N ARG A 316 2.45 -8.92 17.03
CA ARG A 316 3.19 -9.04 18.29
C ARG A 316 4.71 -8.88 18.13
N VAL A 317 5.16 -8.15 17.11
CA VAL A 317 6.59 -7.89 16.85
C VAL A 317 7.09 -6.71 17.69
N LEU A 318 6.25 -5.69 17.90
CA LEU A 318 6.61 -4.50 18.69
C LEU A 318 6.06 -4.60 20.11
N PRO A 319 6.91 -4.44 21.15
CA PRO A 319 6.48 -4.53 22.54
C PRO A 319 5.76 -3.27 23.00
N LEU A 320 4.90 -3.43 24.01
CA LEU A 320 4.16 -2.35 24.65
C LEU A 320 4.48 -2.24 26.13
N GLU A 321 4.40 -1.00 26.62
CA GLU A 321 4.29 -0.74 28.05
C GLU A 321 2.84 -0.89 28.47
N CYS A 322 2.61 -1.44 29.66
CA CYS A 322 1.30 -1.53 30.25
C CYS A 322 1.31 -1.07 31.71
N MET A 323 0.31 -0.27 32.06
CA MET A 323 0.10 0.27 33.40
C MET A 323 -1.32 -0.01 33.86
N GLY A 324 -1.47 -0.45 35.10
CA GLY A 324 -2.77 -0.58 35.75
C GLY A 324 -3.30 0.78 36.20
N LEU A 325 -4.58 1.04 35.97
CA LEU A 325 -5.27 2.23 36.45
C LEU A 325 -6.34 1.81 37.46
N GLN A 326 -6.07 2.04 38.75
CA GLN A 326 -7.01 1.75 39.82
C GLN A 326 -7.86 2.97 40.14
N CYS A 327 -9.18 2.91 39.95
CA CYS A 327 -10.09 3.93 40.48
C CYS A 327 -10.03 3.93 42.02
N VAL A 328 -9.59 5.05 42.60
CA VAL A 328 -9.49 5.25 44.06
C VAL A 328 -10.47 6.30 44.58
N GLY A 329 -11.08 7.10 43.69
CA GLY A 329 -12.03 8.12 44.09
C GLY A 329 -12.81 8.69 42.91
N PHE A 330 -13.83 9.48 43.22
CA PHE A 330 -14.59 10.26 42.25
C PHE A 330 -14.97 11.59 42.88
N LYS A 331 -14.45 12.70 42.33
CA LYS A 331 -14.72 14.05 42.86
C LYS A 331 -16.01 14.60 42.25
N GLN A 332 -17.12 14.41 42.96
CA GLN A 332 -18.46 14.77 42.46
C GLN A 332 -18.57 16.25 42.09
N GLU A 333 -18.14 17.17 42.97
CA GLU A 333 -18.22 18.62 42.70
C GLU A 333 -17.35 19.06 41.51
N PHE A 334 -16.18 18.43 41.35
CA PHE A 334 -15.30 18.64 40.20
C PHE A 334 -15.98 18.18 38.90
N TYR A 335 -16.56 16.98 38.91
CA TYR A 335 -17.31 16.44 37.78
C TYR A 335 -18.49 17.34 37.40
N GLU A 336 -19.31 17.75 38.36
CA GLU A 336 -20.47 18.63 38.13
C GLU A 336 -20.06 19.98 37.55
N SER A 337 -18.97 20.57 38.07
CA SER A 337 -18.41 21.82 37.54
C SER A 337 -17.99 21.69 36.07
N LEU A 338 -17.37 20.56 35.71
CA LEU A 338 -16.95 20.27 34.34
C LEU A 338 -18.15 20.07 33.40
N VAL A 339 -19.17 19.33 33.84
CA VAL A 339 -20.40 19.08 33.07
C VAL A 339 -21.17 20.38 32.85
N ALA A 340 -21.40 21.17 33.91
CA ALA A 340 -22.09 22.46 33.81
C ALA A 340 -21.38 23.41 32.83
N ARG A 341 -20.05 23.43 32.86
CA ARG A 341 -19.24 24.21 31.92
C ARG A 341 -19.35 23.70 30.50
N HIS A 342 -19.32 22.38 30.28
CA HIS A 342 -19.52 21.79 28.97
C HIS A 342 -20.87 22.18 28.36
N HIS A 343 -21.96 22.04 29.12
CA HIS A 343 -23.30 22.44 28.69
C HIS A 343 -23.39 23.94 28.36
N SER A 344 -22.74 24.77 29.18
CA SER A 344 -22.65 26.21 28.94
C SER A 344 -21.86 26.57 27.68
N ASN A 345 -21.00 25.70 27.17
CA ASN A 345 -20.26 25.93 25.93
C ASN A 345 -20.95 25.37 24.68
N LEU A 346 -22.03 24.60 24.83
CA LEU A 346 -22.79 24.09 23.69
C LEU A 346 -23.58 25.23 23.01
N PRO A 347 -23.68 25.26 21.67
CA PRO A 347 -24.50 26.24 20.97
C PRO A 347 -25.97 26.09 21.39
N ALA A 348 -26.70 27.22 21.51
CA ALA A 348 -28.06 27.26 22.06
C ALA A 348 -29.03 26.25 21.44
N LYS A 349 -28.90 25.98 20.13
CA LYS A 349 -29.70 24.98 19.41
C LYS A 349 -29.53 23.55 19.94
N ARG A 350 -28.34 23.21 20.45
CA ARG A 350 -28.05 21.90 21.07
C ARG A 350 -28.43 21.83 22.54
N ARG A 351 -28.43 22.96 23.26
CA ARG A 351 -28.80 22.97 24.70
C ARG A 351 -30.22 22.46 24.94
N ARG A 352 -31.20 22.89 24.13
CA ARG A 352 -32.59 22.42 24.21
C ARG A 352 -32.74 20.91 23.99
N GLN A 353 -31.85 20.28 23.20
CA GLN A 353 -31.91 18.84 22.98
C GLN A 353 -31.34 18.06 24.17
N SER A 354 -30.26 18.55 24.80
CA SER A 354 -29.69 17.87 25.97
C SER A 354 -30.61 17.95 27.20
N GLU A 355 -31.28 19.08 27.42
CA GLU A 355 -32.22 19.25 28.55
C GLU A 355 -33.37 18.23 28.48
N ASN A 356 -33.95 18.03 27.29
CA ASN A 356 -35.02 17.04 27.06
C ASN A 356 -34.58 15.59 27.33
N VAL A 357 -33.29 15.25 27.21
CA VAL A 357 -32.78 13.90 27.48
C VAL A 357 -32.59 13.69 28.99
N ILE A 358 -32.08 14.71 29.69
CA ILE A 358 -31.87 14.65 31.14
C ILE A 358 -33.21 14.52 31.86
N GLU A 359 -34.22 15.34 31.51
CA GLU A 359 -35.57 15.26 32.10
C GLU A 359 -36.21 13.87 31.92
N ARG A 360 -36.12 13.28 30.71
CA ARG A 360 -36.65 11.93 30.44
C ARG A 360 -35.94 10.83 31.23
N SER A 361 -34.68 11.04 31.61
CA SER A 361 -33.93 10.07 32.43
C SER A 361 -34.31 10.16 33.91
N ALA A 362 -34.58 11.38 34.41
CA ALA A 362 -35.04 11.61 35.78
C ALA A 362 -36.45 11.04 36.00
N ASP A 363 -37.36 11.24 35.06
CA ASP A 363 -38.75 10.75 35.14
C ASP A 363 -38.86 9.22 35.16
N LYS A 364 -37.91 8.50 34.55
CA LYS A 364 -37.85 7.04 34.61
C LYS A 364 -37.38 6.50 35.97
N LYS A 365 -36.66 7.28 36.76
CA LYS A 365 -36.21 6.89 38.11
C LYS A 365 -37.32 7.03 39.15
N THR A 366 -38.28 7.93 38.96
CA THR A 366 -39.37 8.19 39.92
C THR A 366 -40.54 7.20 39.79
N ARG A 367 -40.57 6.38 38.73
CA ARG A 367 -41.64 5.40 38.44
C ARG A 367 -41.26 3.94 38.73
N ARG A 368 -40.14 3.71 39.39
CA ARG A 368 -39.74 2.40 39.94
C ARG A 368 -39.56 2.55 41.44
#